data_AF-A0A1I6BRC6-F1
#
_entry.id   AF-A0A1I6BRC6-F1
#
_cell.length_a   1.000
_cell.length_b   1.000
_cell.length_c   1.000
_cell.angle_alpha   90.00
_cell.angle_beta   90.00
_cell.angle_gamma   90.00
#
_symmetry.space_group_name_H-M   'P 1'
#
loop_
_entity.id
_entity.type
_entity.pdbx_description
1 polymer ?
#
loop_
_entity_poly.entity_id
_entity_poly.type
_entity_poly.pdbx_seq_one_letter_code
_entity_poly.pdbx_strand_id
1 'polypeptide(L)'
;MLPPRLSPALAALLLLGTVGCAKQETPDPRIGTGRYTLDGRRVHCQARPVLDSTVIGGQRYRVLRIVLTETSQPAGAAPALTLTFQRPAAVPNALYAFSALTYAGGDPAPGTPYRVRPESTFSQTSTGHFSGTFAGSGPGASTIEDGFYANVRL
;
A
#
# COMPACT_ATOMS: atom_id res chain seq x y z
N MET A 1 -47.63 -63.75 19.20
CA MET A 1 -46.68 -64.57 18.39
C MET A 1 -45.94 -63.64 17.43
N LEU A 2 -44.72 -64.00 17.00
CA LEU A 2 -43.88 -63.29 16.03
C LEU A 2 -43.86 -64.03 14.66
N PRO A 3 -43.31 -63.46 13.56
CA PRO A 3 -42.92 -62.07 13.29
C PRO A 3 -43.88 -61.46 12.21
N PRO A 4 -43.61 -61.24 10.88
CA PRO A 4 -42.40 -61.15 10.05
C PRO A 4 -42.14 -59.79 9.31
N ARG A 5 -40.85 -59.47 9.14
CA ARG A 5 -40.15 -58.72 8.06
C ARG A 5 -40.93 -57.87 7.03
N LEU A 6 -40.47 -56.63 6.82
CA LEU A 6 -39.95 -56.14 5.52
C LEU A 6 -39.01 -54.92 5.70
N SER A 7 -38.16 -54.68 4.71
CA SER A 7 -37.08 -53.65 4.68
C SER A 7 -37.26 -52.75 3.44
N PRO A 8 -36.28 -51.90 3.05
CA PRO A 8 -35.65 -50.79 3.76
C PRO A 8 -35.91 -49.44 3.04
N ALA A 9 -35.59 -48.31 3.67
CA ALA A 9 -35.53 -47.00 2.99
C ALA A 9 -34.35 -46.16 3.49
N LEU A 10 -33.17 -46.35 2.88
CA LEU A 10 -32.01 -45.46 3.08
C LEU A 10 -32.27 -44.14 2.32
N ALA A 11 -32.94 -43.19 2.97
CA ALA A 11 -33.05 -41.81 2.48
C ALA A 11 -31.75 -41.03 2.74
N ALA A 12 -30.64 -41.53 2.18
CA ALA A 12 -29.34 -40.88 2.24
C ALA A 12 -29.35 -39.63 1.35
N LEU A 13 -29.91 -38.53 1.88
CA LEU A 13 -29.79 -37.20 1.30
C LEU A 13 -28.34 -36.73 1.42
N LEU A 14 -27.53 -37.25 0.50
CA LEU A 14 -26.25 -36.72 0.07
C LEU A 14 -26.49 -35.33 -0.53
N LEU A 15 -26.76 -34.37 0.35
CA LEU A 15 -26.44 -32.97 0.12
C LEU A 15 -24.93 -32.94 -0.10
N LEU A 16 -24.53 -33.05 -1.36
CA LEU A 16 -23.25 -32.56 -1.83
C LEU A 16 -23.28 -31.05 -1.58
N GLY A 17 -22.95 -30.67 -0.35
CA GLY A 17 -22.41 -29.36 -0.05
C GLY A 17 -21.17 -29.23 -0.89
N THR A 18 -21.34 -28.71 -2.11
CA THR A 18 -20.25 -28.27 -2.94
C THR A 18 -19.51 -27.24 -2.11
N VAL A 19 -18.40 -27.67 -1.52
CA VAL A 19 -17.37 -26.77 -1.01
C VAL A 19 -16.74 -26.14 -2.25
N GLY A 20 -17.53 -25.28 -2.89
CA GLY A 20 -17.05 -24.32 -3.84
C GLY A 20 -16.01 -23.54 -3.07
N CYS A 21 -14.74 -23.75 -3.42
CA CYS A 21 -13.66 -22.90 -3.00
C CYS A 21 -14.03 -21.50 -3.50
N ALA A 22 -14.73 -20.73 -2.64
CA ALA A 22 -14.99 -19.33 -2.81
C ALA A 22 -13.61 -18.70 -2.92
N LYS A 23 -13.16 -18.54 -4.17
CA LYS A 23 -11.83 -18.12 -4.53
C LYS A 23 -11.66 -16.75 -3.91
N GLN A 24 -11.02 -16.70 -2.74
CA GLN A 24 -11.06 -15.54 -1.88
C GLN A 24 -10.59 -14.35 -2.69
N GLU A 25 -11.51 -13.44 -2.98
CA GLU A 25 -11.27 -12.33 -3.86
C GLU A 25 -10.37 -11.37 -3.09
N THR A 26 -9.06 -11.55 -3.26
CA THR A 26 -8.05 -10.64 -2.73
C THR A 26 -8.45 -9.25 -3.22
N PRO A 27 -8.79 -8.31 -2.32
CA PRO A 27 -9.30 -7.02 -2.74
C PRO A 27 -8.23 -6.34 -3.58
N ASP A 28 -8.58 -5.92 -4.80
CA ASP A 28 -7.63 -5.24 -5.66
C ASP A 28 -7.13 -3.96 -4.95
N PRO A 29 -5.81 -3.72 -4.88
CA PRO A 29 -5.24 -2.65 -4.08
C PRO A 29 -5.68 -1.29 -4.64
N ARG A 30 -6.66 -0.68 -3.96
CA ARG A 30 -7.36 0.51 -4.49
C ARG A 30 -6.43 1.71 -4.51
N ILE A 31 -6.33 2.29 -5.71
CA ILE A 31 -5.66 3.56 -5.97
C ILE A 31 -6.34 4.65 -5.14
N GLY A 32 -5.59 5.22 -4.19
CA GLY A 32 -5.97 6.41 -3.45
C GLY A 32 -5.65 7.69 -4.23
N THR A 33 -5.91 8.83 -3.61
CA THR A 33 -5.59 10.15 -4.16
C THR A 33 -4.42 10.79 -3.43
N GLY A 34 -3.71 11.70 -4.09
CA GLY A 34 -2.73 12.56 -3.45
C GLY A 34 -2.49 13.86 -4.21
N ARG A 35 -1.79 14.79 -3.57
CA ARG A 35 -1.21 15.98 -4.21
C ARG A 35 0.09 16.32 -3.50
N TYR A 36 0.91 17.15 -4.13
CA TYR A 36 1.96 17.92 -3.46
C TYR A 36 2.20 19.23 -4.23
N THR A 37 2.95 20.14 -3.64
CA THR A 37 3.56 21.29 -4.31
C THR A 37 5.05 20.98 -4.45
N LEU A 38 5.56 20.89 -5.68
CA LEU A 38 6.99 20.76 -5.98
C LEU A 38 7.45 22.07 -6.58
N ASP A 39 8.34 22.78 -5.90
CA ASP A 39 8.94 24.05 -6.37
C ASP A 39 7.88 25.06 -6.87
N GLY A 40 6.83 25.24 -6.07
CA GLY A 40 5.66 26.07 -6.38
C GLY A 40 4.64 25.44 -7.34
N ARG A 41 5.01 24.43 -8.13
CA ARG A 41 4.09 23.70 -9.02
C ARG A 41 3.23 22.72 -8.22
N ARG A 42 1.92 22.93 -8.18
CA ARG A 42 0.98 21.93 -7.65
C ARG A 42 0.87 20.73 -8.59
N VAL A 43 1.04 19.54 -8.02
CA VAL A 43 0.97 18.24 -8.70
C VAL A 43 -0.20 17.44 -8.14
N HIS A 44 -1.00 16.83 -9.01
CA HIS A 44 -2.10 15.93 -8.64
C HIS A 44 -1.72 14.49 -8.97
N CYS A 45 -1.98 13.55 -8.05
CA CYS A 45 -1.47 12.19 -8.14
C CYS A 45 -2.52 11.11 -7.83
N GLN A 46 -2.33 9.96 -8.48
CA GLN A 46 -2.82 8.67 -8.00
C GLN A 46 -1.83 8.09 -6.99
N ALA A 47 -2.33 7.53 -5.89
CA ALA A 47 -1.53 7.00 -4.80
C ALA A 47 -1.71 5.48 -4.68
N ARG A 48 -0.69 4.69 -5.02
CA ARG A 48 -0.72 3.22 -4.99
C ARG A 48 0.19 2.66 -3.90
N PRO A 49 -0.25 1.67 -3.10
CA PRO A 49 0.63 1.01 -2.15
C PRO A 49 1.38 -0.15 -2.81
N VAL A 50 2.60 -0.41 -2.36
CA VAL A 50 3.39 -1.59 -2.69
C VAL A 50 4.00 -2.13 -1.41
N LEU A 51 3.67 -3.38 -1.05
CA LEU A 51 4.38 -4.11 0.00
C LEU A 51 5.61 -4.82 -0.56
N ASP A 52 6.67 -4.85 0.25
CA ASP A 52 7.94 -5.49 -0.04
C ASP A 52 8.62 -5.93 1.27
N SER A 53 9.74 -6.65 1.20
CA SER A 53 10.59 -6.91 2.36
C SER A 53 12.07 -6.86 2.04
N THR A 54 12.83 -6.20 2.91
CA THR A 54 14.28 -6.02 2.78
C THR A 54 15.03 -6.55 4.02
N VAL A 55 16.34 -6.64 3.94
CA VAL A 55 17.24 -6.97 5.05
C VAL A 55 18.26 -5.84 5.19
N ILE A 56 18.32 -5.23 6.38
CA ILE A 56 19.24 -4.11 6.70
C ILE A 56 19.97 -4.49 7.98
N GLY A 57 21.30 -4.55 7.95
CA GLY A 57 22.10 -4.97 9.12
C GLY A 57 21.77 -6.38 9.62
N GLY A 58 21.39 -7.30 8.73
CA GLY A 58 20.92 -8.65 9.09
C GLY A 58 19.47 -8.73 9.58
N GLN A 59 18.87 -7.63 10.01
CA GLN A 59 17.46 -7.58 10.42
C GLN A 59 16.52 -7.50 9.21
N ARG A 60 15.49 -8.36 9.16
CA ARG A 60 14.44 -8.31 8.13
C ARG A 60 13.38 -7.27 8.46
N TYR A 61 12.98 -6.48 7.48
CA TYR A 61 11.94 -5.46 7.56
C TYR A 61 10.78 -5.76 6.62
N ARG A 62 9.57 -5.35 7.00
CA ARG A 62 8.45 -5.14 6.06
C ARG A 62 8.52 -3.70 5.58
N VAL A 63 8.42 -3.51 4.28
CA VAL A 63 8.47 -2.20 3.62
C VAL A 63 7.10 -1.93 3.01
N LEU A 64 6.60 -0.71 3.22
CA LEU A 64 5.42 -0.17 2.56
C LEU A 64 5.89 1.04 1.75
N ARG A 65 5.78 0.99 0.43
CA ARG A 65 5.96 2.14 -0.45
C ARG A 65 4.59 2.69 -0.83
N ILE A 66 4.39 4.00 -0.68
CA ILE A 66 3.28 4.73 -1.30
C ILE A 66 3.85 5.44 -2.51
N VAL A 67 3.46 5.00 -3.70
CA VAL A 67 3.92 5.55 -4.98
C VAL A 67 2.88 6.55 -5.48
N LEU A 68 3.30 7.80 -5.69
CA LEU A 68 2.49 8.90 -6.17
C LEU A 68 2.85 9.20 -7.63
N THR A 69 1.95 8.86 -8.55
CA THR A 69 2.12 9.06 -9.99
C THR A 69 1.28 10.26 -10.45
N GLU A 70 1.88 11.23 -11.14
CA GLU A 70 1.16 12.41 -11.66
C GLU A 70 0.04 12.02 -12.64
N THR A 71 -1.17 12.53 -12.42
CA THR A 71 -2.38 12.17 -13.21
C THR A 71 -2.42 12.74 -14.62
N SER A 72 -1.63 13.78 -14.89
CA SER A 72 -1.70 14.62 -16.08
C SER A 72 -0.88 14.09 -17.28
N GLN A 73 -0.10 13.03 -17.09
CA GLN A 73 0.97 12.67 -18.03
C GLN A 73 0.69 11.39 -18.85
N PRO A 74 1.23 11.31 -20.08
CA PRO A 74 1.14 10.10 -20.89
C PRO A 74 1.87 8.92 -20.22
N ALA A 75 1.33 7.72 -20.41
CA ALA A 75 1.87 6.50 -19.83
C ALA A 75 3.34 6.27 -20.26
N GLY A 76 4.24 6.16 -19.28
CA GLY A 76 5.66 5.89 -19.48
C GLY A 76 6.63 7.01 -19.07
N ALA A 77 6.14 8.25 -18.84
CA ALA A 77 7.00 9.41 -18.56
C ALA A 77 6.70 10.15 -17.24
N ALA A 78 5.87 9.59 -16.37
CA ALA A 78 5.42 10.27 -15.15
C ALA A 78 6.45 10.19 -13.99
N PRO A 79 7.04 11.32 -13.53
CA PRO A 79 7.61 11.46 -12.20
C PRO A 79 6.81 10.74 -11.13
N ALA A 80 7.45 9.76 -10.49
CA ALA A 80 6.90 9.02 -9.37
C ALA A 80 7.55 9.53 -8.07
N LEU A 81 6.77 10.12 -7.17
CA LEU A 81 7.22 10.43 -5.82
C LEU A 81 6.93 9.23 -4.91
N THR A 82 7.97 8.64 -4.33
CA THR A 82 7.85 7.43 -3.50
C THR A 82 8.08 7.77 -2.04
N LEU A 83 7.04 7.56 -1.22
CA LEU A 83 7.13 7.58 0.23
C LEU A 83 7.46 6.15 0.70
N THR A 84 8.61 5.93 1.31
CA THR A 84 9.01 4.61 1.83
C THR A 84 8.89 4.58 3.35
N PHE A 85 8.10 3.65 3.86
CA PHE A 85 7.94 3.36 5.27
C PHE A 85 8.42 1.93 5.58
N GLN A 86 8.92 1.69 6.79
CA GLN A 86 9.40 0.36 7.20
C GLN A 86 9.05 0.01 8.63
N ARG A 87 9.02 -1.29 8.93
CA ARG A 87 8.91 -1.82 10.29
C ARG A 87 9.64 -3.17 10.45
N PRO A 88 10.18 -3.51 11.62
CA PRO A 88 10.83 -4.81 11.85
C PRO A 88 9.88 -5.97 11.58
N ALA A 89 10.27 -6.93 10.75
CA ALA A 89 9.41 -8.05 10.38
C ALA A 89 9.14 -9.03 11.54
N ALA A 90 9.98 -8.99 12.60
CA ALA A 90 9.81 -9.77 13.83
C ALA A 90 8.81 -9.15 14.82
N VAL A 91 8.36 -7.90 14.62
CA VAL A 91 7.43 -7.20 15.52
C VAL A 91 6.12 -6.93 14.77
N PRO A 92 5.17 -7.88 14.74
CA PRO A 92 3.99 -7.81 13.86
C PRO A 92 3.05 -6.64 14.17
N ASN A 93 3.11 -6.11 15.40
CA ASN A 93 2.30 -4.97 15.86
C ASN A 93 3.05 -3.63 15.83
N ALA A 94 4.30 -3.59 15.33
CA ALA A 94 5.02 -2.33 15.15
C ALA A 94 4.30 -1.44 14.11
N LEU A 95 4.27 -0.14 14.35
CA LEU A 95 3.85 0.84 13.36
C LEU A 95 4.90 0.96 12.25
N TYR A 96 4.46 1.39 11.07
CA TYR A 96 5.37 1.76 9.97
C TYR A 96 5.99 3.14 10.26
N ALA A 97 7.33 3.19 10.36
CA ALA A 97 8.08 4.43 10.49
C ALA A 97 8.48 4.96 9.11
N PHE A 98 8.46 6.29 8.92
CA PHE A 98 8.95 6.92 7.68
C PHE A 98 10.46 6.67 7.53
N SER A 99 10.90 6.25 6.33
CA SER A 99 12.30 5.89 6.06
C SER A 99 12.96 6.70 4.95
N ALA A 100 12.25 6.99 3.84
CA ALA A 100 12.83 7.72 2.71
C ALA A 100 11.75 8.38 1.84
N LEU A 101 12.04 9.57 1.34
CA LEU A 101 11.27 10.29 0.34
C LEU A 101 12.14 10.38 -0.92
N THR A 102 11.67 9.83 -2.03
CA THR A 102 12.50 9.69 -3.24
C THR A 102 11.70 10.10 -4.47
N TYR A 103 12.25 11.01 -5.26
CA TYR A 103 11.63 11.50 -6.49
C TYR A 103 12.27 10.82 -7.71
N ALA A 104 11.45 10.29 -8.61
CA ALA A 104 11.89 9.54 -9.79
C ALA A 104 11.35 10.15 -11.09
N GLY A 105 11.90 11.31 -11.48
CA GLY A 105 11.66 11.94 -12.78
C GLY A 105 12.17 13.39 -12.83
N GLY A 106 12.68 13.83 -13.98
CA GLY A 106 13.17 15.21 -14.16
C GLY A 106 14.48 15.54 -13.44
N ASP A 107 14.62 16.81 -13.09
CA ASP A 107 15.71 17.41 -12.30
C ASP A 107 15.11 17.81 -10.92
N PRO A 108 15.73 17.49 -9.77
CA PRO A 108 16.96 16.71 -9.58
C PRO A 108 16.81 15.24 -10.00
N ALA A 109 17.93 14.66 -10.44
CA ALA A 109 17.99 13.38 -11.15
C ALA A 109 17.19 12.22 -10.50
N PRO A 110 16.60 11.30 -11.29
CA PRO A 110 15.76 10.21 -10.77
C PRO A 110 16.46 9.36 -9.70
N GLY A 111 15.77 9.13 -8.59
CA GLY A 111 16.32 8.46 -7.41
C GLY A 111 16.87 9.42 -6.35
N THR A 112 16.81 10.74 -6.58
CA THR A 112 17.21 11.76 -5.61
C THR A 112 16.44 11.61 -4.29
N PRO A 113 17.14 11.47 -3.15
CA PRO A 113 16.52 11.48 -1.83
C PRO A 113 16.23 12.91 -1.36
N TYR A 114 15.04 13.11 -0.79
CA TYR A 114 14.64 14.35 -0.12
C TYR A 114 14.73 14.14 1.40
N ARG A 115 15.25 15.15 2.11
CA ARG A 115 15.21 15.18 3.56
C ARG A 115 13.79 15.51 4.01
N VAL A 116 13.11 14.51 4.57
CA VAL A 116 11.75 14.60 5.11
C VAL A 116 11.70 15.62 6.25
N ARG A 117 10.68 16.47 6.27
CA ARG A 117 10.44 17.41 7.38
C ARG A 117 9.64 16.76 8.53
N PRO A 118 9.90 17.11 9.81
CA PRO A 118 9.33 16.42 10.97
C PRO A 118 7.79 16.38 11.05
N GLU A 119 7.11 17.34 10.44
CA GLU A 119 5.64 17.47 10.37
C GLU A 119 4.96 16.46 9.43
N SER A 120 5.71 15.56 8.79
CA SER A 120 5.19 14.51 7.92
C SER A 120 4.46 13.43 8.74
N THR A 121 3.20 13.15 8.41
CA THR A 121 2.36 12.20 9.15
C THR A 121 2.11 10.89 8.41
N PHE A 122 1.95 9.81 9.18
CA PHE A 122 1.48 8.51 8.72
C PHE A 122 0.30 8.08 9.58
N SER A 123 -0.82 7.74 8.95
CA SER A 123 -2.00 7.19 9.61
C SER A 123 -2.41 5.90 8.92
N GLN A 124 -2.54 4.84 9.71
CA GLN A 124 -3.17 3.58 9.29
C GLN A 124 -4.51 3.47 10.03
N THR A 125 -5.61 3.77 9.34
CA THR A 125 -6.96 3.85 9.96
C THR A 125 -7.64 2.49 10.12
N SER A 126 -7.21 1.49 9.36
CA SER A 126 -7.56 0.08 9.54
C SER A 126 -6.50 -0.81 8.87
N THR A 127 -6.63 -2.14 8.96
CA THR A 127 -5.73 -3.08 8.28
C THR A 127 -5.69 -2.80 6.77
N GLY A 128 -4.53 -2.41 6.25
CA GLY A 128 -4.33 -2.14 4.83
C GLY A 128 -4.80 -0.77 4.33
N HIS A 129 -5.39 0.10 5.17
CA HIS A 129 -5.81 1.45 4.79
C HIS A 129 -4.82 2.52 5.28
N PHE A 130 -4.30 3.35 4.37
CA PHE A 130 -3.27 4.35 4.68
C PHE A 130 -3.65 5.76 4.20
N SER A 131 -3.24 6.76 4.96
CA SER A 131 -3.36 8.20 4.64
C SER A 131 -2.32 8.99 5.42
N GLY A 132 -1.98 10.20 4.98
CA GLY A 132 -1.02 11.05 5.71
C GLY A 132 -0.55 12.26 4.93
N THR A 133 0.37 12.99 5.53
CA THR A 133 1.01 14.20 4.98
C THR A 133 2.52 14.03 4.85
N PHE A 134 3.14 14.79 3.97
CA PHE A 134 4.60 14.81 3.82
C PHE A 134 5.08 16.18 3.34
N ALA A 135 6.28 16.55 3.78
CA ALA A 135 7.04 17.65 3.21
C ALA A 135 8.53 17.27 3.21
N GLY A 136 9.33 17.90 2.35
CA GLY A 136 10.75 17.60 2.24
C GLY A 136 11.55 18.65 1.49
N SER A 137 12.87 18.60 1.68
CA SER A 137 13.83 19.42 0.93
C SER A 137 14.85 18.52 0.24
N GLY A 138 15.01 18.70 -1.07
CA GLY A 138 15.97 18.02 -1.91
C GLY A 138 17.27 18.81 -2.08
N PRO A 139 18.18 18.35 -2.96
CA PRO A 139 19.31 19.14 -3.44
C PRO A 139 18.82 20.31 -4.33
N GLY A 140 19.72 21.23 -4.68
CA GLY A 140 19.42 22.33 -5.60
C GLY A 140 18.38 23.35 -5.09
N ALA A 141 18.14 23.38 -3.78
CA ALA A 141 17.03 24.08 -3.13
C ALA A 141 15.61 23.61 -3.53
N SER A 142 15.49 22.44 -4.17
CA SER A 142 14.18 21.87 -4.51
C SER A 142 13.39 21.47 -3.25
N THR A 143 12.07 21.63 -3.29
CA THR A 143 11.16 21.56 -2.15
C THR A 143 9.85 20.86 -2.49
N ILE A 144 9.41 20.01 -1.57
CA ILE A 144 8.11 19.33 -1.61
C ILE A 144 7.31 19.81 -0.40
N GLU A 145 6.18 20.46 -0.65
CA GLU A 145 5.30 21.07 0.35
C GLU A 145 3.82 20.67 0.12
N ASP A 146 2.94 20.94 1.07
CA ASP A 146 1.48 20.58 1.03
C ASP A 146 1.16 19.12 0.65
N GLY A 147 2.14 18.22 0.81
CA GLY A 147 2.05 16.84 0.38
C GLY A 147 1.02 16.06 1.21
N PHE A 148 0.10 15.38 0.54
CA PHE A 148 -0.79 14.41 1.18
C PHE A 148 -1.11 13.23 0.27
N TYR A 149 -1.50 12.13 0.91
CA TYR A 149 -2.08 10.94 0.30
C TYR A 149 -3.26 10.46 1.15
N ALA A 150 -4.32 9.99 0.50
CA ALA A 150 -5.55 9.58 1.18
C ALA A 150 -6.19 8.35 0.53
N ASN A 151 -6.92 7.57 1.34
CA ASN A 151 -7.71 6.41 0.90
C ASN A 151 -6.92 5.31 0.17
N VAL A 152 -5.60 5.23 0.37
CA VAL A 152 -4.74 4.21 -0.25
C VAL A 152 -5.02 2.86 0.41
N ARG A 153 -5.30 1.81 -0.38
CA ARG A 153 -5.60 0.46 0.15
C ARG A 153 -4.75 -0.63 -0.48
N LEU A 154 -4.22 -1.50 0.37
CA LEU A 154 -3.67 -2.81 -0.02
C LEU A 154 -4.77 -3.82 -0.31
#